data_AF-A0A6N8GPU4-F1
#
_entry.id   AF-A0A6N8GPU4-F1
#
_cell.length_a   1.000
_cell.length_b   1.000
_cell.length_c   1.000
_cell.angle_alpha   90.00
_cell.angle_beta   90.00
_cell.angle_gamma   90.00
#
_symmetry.space_group_name_H-M   'P 1'
#
loop_
_entity.id
_entity.type
_entity.pdbx_description
1 polymer ?
#
loop_
_entity_poly.entity_id
_entity_poly.type
_entity_poly.pdbx_seq_one_letter_code
_entity_poly.pdbx_strand_id
1 'polypeptide(L)'
;MDEEGVGAEQARLLGEVIGRAGIAVRQVWFHYFTLGGHAGEIEVEAYLHHCLELPRLQRDLLAHAANELLDRQPPLRAPYAKDLLKPPGRPSQE
;
A
#
# COMPACT_ATOMS: atom_id res chain seq x y z
N MET A 1 -22.20 -15.75 8.68
CA MET A 1 -21.23 -14.75 9.19
C MET A 1 -21.98 -13.44 9.25
N ASP A 2 -22.03 -12.83 10.41
CA ASP A 2 -22.59 -11.49 10.64
C ASP A 2 -21.63 -10.40 10.12
N GLU A 3 -22.11 -9.16 10.07
CA GLU A 3 -21.36 -8.03 9.51
C GLU A 3 -20.06 -7.73 10.27
N GLU A 4 -20.05 -7.98 11.57
CA GLU A 4 -18.90 -7.91 12.49
C GLU A 4 -17.85 -8.98 12.16
N GLY A 5 -18.27 -10.24 11.96
CA GLY A 5 -17.39 -11.32 11.50
C GLY A 5 -16.77 -11.05 10.12
N VAL A 6 -17.52 -10.41 9.21
CA VAL A 6 -17.01 -10.00 7.89
C VAL A 6 -15.97 -8.88 8.02
N GLY A 7 -16.21 -7.89 8.89
CA GLY A 7 -15.26 -6.80 9.14
C GLY A 7 -13.93 -7.28 9.71
N ALA A 8 -13.97 -8.18 10.69
CA ALA A 8 -12.76 -8.78 11.25
C ALA A 8 -11.99 -9.60 10.21
N GLU A 9 -12.67 -10.41 9.40
CA GLU A 9 -12.00 -11.20 8.35
C GLU A 9 -11.39 -10.29 7.26
N GLN A 10 -12.07 -9.20 6.89
CA GLN A 10 -11.54 -8.21 5.93
C GLN A 10 -10.28 -7.53 6.48
N ALA A 11 -10.25 -7.16 7.78
CA ALA A 11 -9.08 -6.59 8.43
C ALA A 11 -7.89 -7.56 8.41
N ARG A 12 -8.15 -8.84 8.75
CA ARG A 12 -7.14 -9.89 8.78
C ARG A 12 -6.50 -10.09 7.40
N LEU A 13 -7.34 -10.28 6.37
CA LEU A 13 -6.88 -10.49 5.00
C LEU A 13 -6.13 -9.28 4.44
N LEU A 14 -6.61 -8.06 4.73
CA LEU A 14 -5.91 -6.83 4.34
C LEU A 14 -4.52 -6.78 4.95
N GLY A 15 -4.39 -7.00 6.26
CA GLY A 15 -3.11 -7.03 6.98
C GLY A 15 -2.14 -8.07 6.41
N GLU A 16 -2.64 -9.27 6.08
CA GLU A 16 -1.82 -10.33 5.47
C GLU A 16 -1.28 -9.95 4.09
N VAL A 17 -2.12 -9.38 3.23
CA VAL A 17 -1.74 -9.02 1.86
C VAL A 17 -0.69 -7.91 1.87
N ILE A 18 -0.91 -6.83 2.62
CA ILE A 18 0.04 -5.71 2.67
C ILE A 18 1.36 -6.13 3.33
N GLY A 19 1.28 -7.00 4.36
CA GLY A 19 2.46 -7.58 5.01
C GLY A 19 3.28 -8.44 4.04
N ARG A 20 2.63 -9.29 3.24
CA ARG A 20 3.30 -10.12 2.21
C ARG A 20 3.91 -9.27 1.09
N ALA A 21 3.30 -8.15 0.76
CA ALA A 21 3.78 -7.23 -0.28
C ALA A 21 4.83 -6.22 0.22
N GLY A 22 5.17 -6.22 1.52
CA GLY A 22 6.10 -5.27 2.11
C GLY A 22 5.60 -3.83 2.13
N ILE A 23 4.28 -3.62 2.04
CA ILE A 23 3.65 -2.29 2.06
C ILE A 23 3.41 -1.89 3.51
N ALA A 24 3.92 -0.73 3.92
CA ALA A 24 3.70 -0.21 5.27
C ALA A 24 2.26 0.28 5.46
N VAL A 25 1.70 0.10 6.66
CA VAL A 25 0.34 0.57 7.00
C VAL A 25 0.18 2.07 6.71
N ARG A 26 1.20 2.88 7.03
CA ARG A 26 1.24 4.32 6.68
C ARG A 26 1.01 4.59 5.18
N GLN A 27 1.55 3.76 4.29
CA GLN A 27 1.39 3.95 2.84
C GLN A 27 -0.06 3.67 2.42
N VAL A 28 -0.66 2.60 2.97
CA VAL A 28 -2.07 2.27 2.75
C VAL A 28 -2.95 3.39 3.29
N TRP A 29 -2.72 3.82 4.53
CA TRP A 29 -3.45 4.93 5.15
C TRP A 29 -3.35 6.22 4.33
N PHE A 30 -2.15 6.59 3.88
CA PHE A 30 -1.96 7.78 3.07
C PHE A 30 -2.77 7.70 1.77
N HIS A 31 -2.78 6.56 1.11
CA HIS A 31 -3.55 6.38 -0.12
C HIS A 31 -5.06 6.36 0.13
N TYR A 32 -5.49 5.66 1.17
CA TYR A 32 -6.87 5.67 1.68
C TYR A 32 -7.38 7.08 1.97
N PHE A 33 -6.54 7.93 2.58
CA PHE A 33 -6.87 9.33 2.85
C PHE A 33 -7.09 10.12 1.55
N THR A 34 -6.25 9.90 0.52
CA THR A 34 -6.45 10.54 -0.79
C THR A 34 -7.73 10.09 -1.50
N LEU A 35 -8.28 8.92 -1.13
CA LEU A 35 -9.53 8.39 -1.65
C LEU A 35 -10.78 8.88 -0.87
N GLY A 36 -10.61 9.80 0.09
CA GLY A 36 -11.71 10.32 0.91
C GLY A 36 -11.94 9.53 2.21
N GLY A 37 -10.98 8.69 2.60
CA GLY A 37 -10.96 8.06 3.91
C GLY A 37 -10.86 9.08 5.05
N HIS A 38 -11.65 8.89 6.11
CA HIS A 38 -11.71 9.82 7.24
C HIS A 38 -11.11 9.28 8.54
N ALA A 39 -10.69 8.01 8.58
CA ALA A 39 -10.02 7.43 9.73
C ALA A 39 -8.55 7.89 9.80
N GLY A 40 -8.08 8.20 11.00
CA GLY A 40 -6.68 8.49 11.27
C GLY A 40 -5.80 7.25 11.14
N GLU A 41 -4.49 7.45 11.06
CA GLU A 41 -3.50 6.37 10.94
C GLU A 41 -3.63 5.36 12.10
N ILE A 42 -3.82 5.85 13.33
CA ILE A 42 -3.99 5.02 14.53
C ILE A 42 -5.30 4.22 14.51
N GLU A 43 -6.37 4.78 13.95
CA GLU A 43 -7.65 4.06 13.81
C GLU A 43 -7.53 2.93 12.77
N VAL A 44 -6.78 3.18 11.69
CA VAL A 44 -6.46 2.14 10.70
C VAL A 44 -5.60 1.04 11.32
N GLU A 45 -4.59 1.38 12.13
CA GLU A 45 -3.79 0.40 12.87
C GLU A 45 -4.67 -0.41 13.84
N ALA A 46 -5.51 0.26 14.63
CA ALA A 46 -6.43 -0.39 15.56
C ALA A 46 -7.40 -1.34 14.84
N TYR A 47 -7.88 -0.96 13.66
CA TYR A 47 -8.72 -1.81 12.80
C TYR A 47 -7.99 -3.07 12.35
N LEU A 48 -6.75 -2.95 11.86
CA LEU A 48 -5.93 -4.09 11.45
C LEU A 48 -5.58 -5.02 12.62
N HIS A 49 -5.56 -4.50 13.85
CA HIS A 49 -5.34 -5.27 15.08
C HIS A 49 -6.62 -5.76 15.77
N HIS A 50 -7.79 -5.59 15.14
CA HIS A 50 -9.09 -5.95 15.70
C HIS A 50 -9.43 -5.22 17.02
N CYS A 51 -8.80 -4.07 17.29
CA CYS A 51 -9.08 -3.22 18.44
C CYS A 51 -10.15 -2.16 18.15
N LEU A 52 -10.50 -1.95 16.88
CA LEU A 52 -11.51 -0.99 16.43
C LEU A 52 -12.28 -1.55 15.24
N GLU A 53 -13.60 -1.35 15.22
CA GLU A 53 -14.40 -1.58 14.04
C GLU A 53 -14.52 -0.33 13.19
N LEU A 54 -14.25 -0.44 11.90
CA LEU A 54 -14.51 0.63 10.94
C LEU A 54 -15.80 0.36 10.17
N PRO A 55 -16.58 1.40 9.80
CA PRO A 55 -17.74 1.24 8.93
C PRO A 55 -17.38 0.55 7.61
N ARG A 56 -18.31 -0.23 7.04
CA ARG A 56 -18.10 -1.01 5.79
C ARG A 56 -17.42 -0.20 4.68
N LEU A 57 -17.90 1.03 4.42
CA LEU A 57 -17.32 1.90 3.40
C LEU A 57 -15.83 2.20 3.64
N GLN A 58 -15.44 2.41 4.90
CA GLN A 58 -14.04 2.71 5.24
C GLN A 58 -13.15 1.47 5.07
N ARG A 59 -13.66 0.29 5.42
CA ARG A 59 -12.97 -0.99 5.18
C ARG A 59 -12.76 -1.26 3.69
N ASP A 60 -13.78 -0.98 2.88
CA ASP A 60 -13.71 -1.13 1.42
C ASP A 60 -12.73 -0.13 0.79
N LEU A 61 -12.67 1.11 1.27
CA LEU A 61 -11.69 2.10 0.83
C LEU A 61 -10.26 1.70 1.18
N LEU A 62 -10.02 1.14 2.37
CA LEU A 62 -8.70 0.62 2.76
C LEU A 62 -8.25 -0.53 1.86
N ALA A 63 -9.17 -1.45 1.54
CA ALA A 63 -8.92 -2.54 0.61
C ALA A 63 -8.61 -2.01 -0.80
N HIS A 64 -9.35 -1.01 -1.27
CA HIS A 64 -9.11 -0.38 -2.57
C HIS A 64 -7.72 0.29 -2.62
N ALA A 65 -7.35 1.06 -1.59
CA ALA A 65 -6.05 1.70 -1.50
C ALA A 65 -4.89 0.70 -1.51
N ALA A 66 -5.04 -0.43 -0.81
CA ALA A 66 -4.05 -1.50 -0.83
C ALA A 66 -3.92 -2.14 -2.22
N ASN A 67 -5.03 -2.41 -2.90
CA ASN A 67 -5.02 -2.97 -4.25
C ASN A 67 -4.29 -2.03 -5.24
N GLU A 68 -4.54 -0.72 -5.18
CA GLU A 68 -3.82 0.24 -6.03
C GLU A 68 -2.31 0.25 -5.75
N LEU A 69 -1.88 0.06 -4.50
CA LEU A 69 -0.46 -0.02 -4.15
C LEU A 69 0.18 -1.33 -4.62
N LEU A 70 -0.57 -2.44 -4.62
CA LEU A 70 -0.14 -3.73 -5.13
C LEU A 70 0.02 -3.69 -6.66
N ASP A 71 -0.96 -3.11 -7.36
CA ASP A 71 -0.95 -2.96 -8.82
C ASP A 71 0.21 -2.07 -9.31
N ARG A 72 0.70 -1.16 -8.46
CA ARG A 72 1.88 -0.32 -8.73
C ARG A 72 3.22 -1.03 -8.59
N GLN A 73 3.26 -2.35 -8.38
CA GLN A 73 4.49 -3.13 -8.44
C GLN A 73 4.74 -3.80 -9.83
N PRO A 74 5.25 -3.07 -10.85
CA PRO A 74 6.04 -3.66 -11.93
C PRO A 74 7.56 -3.40 -11.74
N PRO A 75 8.43 -4.14 -12.46
CA PRO A 75 9.82 -4.26 -12.10
C PRO A 75 10.63 -3.03 -12.54
N LEU A 76 11.50 -2.60 -11.64
CA LEU A 76 12.73 -1.86 -11.96
C LEU A 76 12.58 -0.37 -12.32
N ARG A 77 13.67 0.34 -12.05
CA ARG A 77 13.72 1.73 -11.58
C ARG A 77 13.80 2.75 -12.71
N ALA A 78 13.37 3.97 -12.40
CA ALA A 78 13.76 5.14 -13.17
C ALA A 78 15.27 5.44 -12.99
N PRO A 79 16.02 5.66 -14.09
CA PRO A 79 17.41 6.09 -14.01
C PRO A 79 17.51 7.55 -13.58
N TYR A 80 18.58 7.87 -12.86
CA TYR A 80 18.92 9.23 -12.43
C TYR A 80 19.57 10.01 -13.57
N ALA A 81 19.50 11.34 -13.52
CA ALA A 81 20.18 12.21 -14.49
C ALA A 81 21.70 11.89 -14.62
N LYS A 82 22.36 11.52 -13.53
CA LYS A 82 23.77 11.06 -13.53
C LYS A 82 24.01 9.76 -14.32
N ASP A 83 23.03 8.87 -14.39
CA ASP A 83 23.10 7.60 -15.13
C ASP A 83 23.10 7.88 -16.65
N LEU A 84 22.68 9.08 -17.03
CA LEU A 84 22.63 9.59 -18.41
C LEU A 84 23.84 10.47 -18.76
N LEU A 85 24.60 10.93 -17.75
CA LEU A 85 25.77 11.81 -17.95
C LEU A 85 27.08 11.04 -18.13
N LYS A 86 27.07 9.69 -18.07
CA LYS A 86 28.24 8.88 -18.40
C LYS A 86 28.40 8.87 -19.94
N PRO A 87 29.50 9.40 -20.51
CA PRO A 87 29.69 9.31 -21.96
C PRO A 87 29.84 7.84 -22.38
N PRO A 88 29.40 7.47 -23.60
CA PRO A 88 29.63 6.13 -24.13
C PRO A 88 31.13 5.83 -24.07
N GLY A 89 31.49 4.65 -23.58
CA GLY A 89 32.88 4.23 -23.46
C GLY A 89 33.63 4.53 -24.76
N ARG A 90 34.76 5.24 -24.68
CA ARG A 90 35.62 5.41 -25.84
C ARG A 90 36.07 4.02 -26.30
N PRO A 91 35.98 3.70 -27.60
CA PRO A 91 36.45 2.43 -28.12
C PRO A 91 37.96 2.30 -27.87
N SER A 92 38.40 1.07 -27.61
CA SER A 92 39.79 0.66 -27.47
C SER A 92 40.65 1.30 -28.56
N GLN A 93 41.72 1.97 -28.16
CA GLN A 93 42.82 2.29 -29.07
C GLN A 93 43.92 1.24 -28.83
N GLU A 94 44.42 0.75 -29.96
CA GLU A 94 45.40 -0.32 -30.18
C GLU A 94 46.72 -0.16 -29.45
#